data_AF-A0A7J0AIG7-F1
#
_entry.id   AF-A0A7J0AIG7-F1
#
_cell.length_a   1.000
_cell.length_b   1.000
_cell.length_c   1.000
_cell.angle_alpha   90.00
_cell.angle_beta   90.00
_cell.angle_gamma   90.00
#
_symmetry.space_group_name_H-M   'P 1'
#
loop_
_entity.id
_entity.type
_entity.pdbx_description
1 polymer ?
#
loop_
_entity_poly.entity_id
_entity_poly.type
_entity_poly.pdbx_seq_one_letter_code
_entity_poly.pdbx_strand_id
1 'polypeptide(L)'
;MLNRIVNLYLDFAELQAKSHVPMYMKDWIQKLDDFLKLSGKELLNHAGSVSAEVAKLKANEEYDKFRERTQYQLSPVEIHFLEAFEAERKRLGGKKS
;
A
#
# COMPACT_ATOMS: atom_id res chain seq x y z
N MET A 1 12.15 -8.55 2.04
CA MET A 1 12.61 -8.78 0.65
C MET A 1 11.57 -8.36 -0.38
N LEU A 2 10.29 -8.72 -0.21
CA LEU A 2 9.19 -8.26 -1.10
C LEU A 2 9.11 -6.73 -1.21
N ASN A 3 9.09 -6.02 -0.06
CA ASN A 3 9.07 -4.55 -0.04
C ASN A 3 10.23 -3.91 -0.83
N ARG A 4 11.38 -4.59 -0.91
CA ARG A 4 12.54 -4.09 -1.65
C ARG A 4 12.37 -4.23 -3.15
N ILE A 5 11.71 -5.30 -3.61
CA ILE A 5 11.38 -5.51 -5.03
C ILE A 5 10.32 -4.49 -5.47
N VAL A 6 9.30 -4.25 -4.63
CA VAL A 6 8.27 -3.24 -4.90
C VAL A 6 8.88 -1.85 -5.01
N ASN A 7 9.72 -1.45 -4.05
CA ASN A 7 10.37 -0.13 -4.09
C ASN A 7 11.25 0.03 -5.34
N LEU A 8 12.09 -0.97 -5.67
CA LEU A 8 12.93 -0.93 -6.88
C LEU A 8 12.12 -0.79 -8.16
N TYR A 9 10.96 -1.47 -8.24
CA TYR A 9 10.08 -1.38 -9.39
C TYR A 9 9.43 0.01 -9.51
N LEU A 10 9.02 0.61 -8.40
CA LEU A 10 8.49 1.98 -8.37
C LEU A 10 9.56 3.02 -8.74
N ASP A 11 10.77 2.87 -8.20
CA ASP A 11 11.91 3.75 -8.54
C ASP A 11 12.25 3.66 -10.03
N PHE A 12 12.23 2.45 -10.60
CA PHE A 12 12.42 2.25 -12.03
C PHE A 12 11.31 2.92 -12.85
N ALA A 13 10.05 2.80 -12.41
CA ALA A 13 8.94 3.45 -13.08
C ALA A 13 9.06 4.98 -13.05
N GLU A 14 9.46 5.54 -11.92
CA GLU A 14 9.72 6.98 -11.77
C GLU A 14 10.84 7.45 -12.70
N LEU A 15 11.92 6.69 -12.83
CA LEU A 15 13.02 7.00 -13.75
C LEU A 15 12.58 7.01 -15.21
N GLN A 16 11.77 6.04 -15.63
CA GLN A 16 11.24 5.98 -17.00
C GLN A 16 10.31 7.16 -17.29
N ALA A 17 9.47 7.53 -16.32
CA ALA A 17 8.59 8.70 -16.43
C ALA A 17 9.39 10.01 -16.54
N LYS A 18 10.40 10.21 -15.68
CA LYS A 18 11.30 11.38 -15.75
C LYS A 18 12.07 11.44 -17.07
N SER A 19 12.45 10.28 -17.61
CA SER A 19 13.17 10.17 -18.88
C SER A 19 12.25 10.30 -20.10
N HIS A 20 10.94 10.51 -19.90
CA HIS A 20 9.93 10.60 -20.95
C HIS A 20 9.93 9.38 -21.89
N VAL A 21 10.23 8.19 -21.36
CA VAL A 21 10.18 6.94 -22.13
C VAL A 21 8.75 6.44 -22.11
N PRO A 22 8.02 6.45 -23.26
CA PRO A 22 6.67 5.95 -23.31
C PRO A 22 6.69 4.43 -23.10
N MET A 23 5.91 3.96 -22.12
CA MET A 23 5.75 2.53 -21.83
C MET A 23 4.27 2.18 -21.73
N TYR A 24 3.88 1.06 -22.33
CA TYR A 24 2.53 0.53 -22.23
C TYR A 24 2.45 -0.54 -21.15
N MET A 25 1.25 -0.87 -20.68
CA MET A 25 1.04 -1.89 -19.62
C MET A 25 1.67 -3.25 -19.95
N LYS A 26 1.74 -3.63 -21.23
CA LYS A 26 2.45 -4.85 -21.68
C LYS A 26 3.96 -4.80 -21.39
N ASP A 27 4.58 -3.63 -21.53
CA ASP A 27 6.02 -3.44 -21.36
C ASP A 27 6.37 -3.47 -19.87
N TRP A 28 5.48 -2.94 -19.02
CA TRP A 28 5.56 -3.02 -17.57
C TRP A 28 5.54 -4.46 -17.05
N ILE A 29 4.65 -5.31 -17.61
CA ILE A 29 4.60 -6.74 -17.27
C ILE A 29 5.94 -7.41 -17.58
N GLN A 30 6.47 -7.20 -18.79
CA GLN A 30 7.74 -7.78 -19.19
C GLN A 30 8.90 -7.32 -18.29
N LYS A 31 8.92 -6.04 -17.89
CA LYS A 31 9.95 -5.52 -16.97
C LYS A 31 9.84 -6.14 -15.59
N LEU A 32 8.63 -6.30 -15.06
CA LEU A 32 8.44 -6.98 -13.78
C LEU A 32 8.98 -8.41 -13.82
N ASP A 33 8.72 -9.14 -14.91
CA ASP A 33 9.22 -10.50 -15.09
C ASP A 33 10.76 -10.54 -15.10
N ASP A 34 11.40 -9.58 -15.78
CA ASP A 34 12.85 -9.46 -15.83
C ASP A 34 13.44 -9.14 -14.43
N PHE A 35 12.80 -8.27 -13.66
CA PHE A 35 13.19 -7.97 -12.27
C PHE A 35 13.13 -9.21 -11.37
N LEU A 36 12.06 -10.00 -11.51
CA LEU A 36 11.89 -11.23 -10.73
C LEU A 36 12.97 -12.27 -11.09
N LYS A 37 13.25 -12.47 -12.38
CA LYS A 37 14.34 -13.33 -12.87
C LYS A 37 15.70 -12.88 -12.32
N LEU A 38 16.02 -11.60 -12.41
CA LEU A 38 17.29 -11.03 -11.93
C LEU A 38 17.46 -11.17 -10.41
N SER A 39 16.35 -11.12 -9.66
CA SER A 39 16.36 -11.33 -8.21
C SER A 39 16.50 -12.79 -7.78
N GLY A 40 16.70 -13.72 -8.72
CA GLY A 40 16.82 -15.16 -8.47
C GLY A 40 15.50 -15.80 -8.03
N LYS A 41 14.36 -15.16 -8.29
CA LYS A 41 13.05 -15.75 -8.03
C LYS A 41 12.57 -16.47 -9.29
N GLU A 42 12.14 -17.71 -9.11
CA GLU A 42 11.44 -18.42 -10.18
C GLU A 42 10.17 -17.64 -10.54
N LEU A 43 10.02 -17.35 -11.82
CA LEU A 43 8.75 -16.86 -12.33
C LEU A 43 7.72 -17.95 -12.20
N LEU A 44 6.50 -17.57 -11.81
CA LEU A 44 5.36 -18.47 -11.90
C LEU A 44 5.06 -18.74 -13.38
N ASN A 45 5.68 -19.79 -13.92
CA ASN A 45 5.41 -20.31 -15.27
C ASN A 45 3.99 -20.91 -15.37
N HIS A 46 3.36 -21.13 -14.23
CA HIS A 46 1.98 -21.55 -14.06
C HIS A 46 1.33 -20.60 -13.06
N ALA A 47 0.26 -19.90 -13.47
CA ALA A 47 -0.66 -19.37 -12.49
C ALA A 47 -1.25 -20.61 -11.79
N GLY A 48 -0.80 -20.92 -10.57
CA GLY A 48 -1.50 -21.91 -9.76
C GLY A 48 -2.99 -21.53 -9.77
N SER A 49 -3.87 -22.48 -10.07
CA SER A 49 -5.31 -22.22 -10.14
C SER A 49 -5.86 -22.04 -8.73
N VAL A 50 -5.61 -20.88 -8.12
CA VAL A 50 -6.31 -20.47 -6.92
C VAL A 50 -7.69 -20.06 -7.38
N SER A 51 -8.72 -20.83 -7.03
CA SER A 51 -10.09 -20.46 -7.36
C SER A 51 -10.41 -19.08 -6.75
N ALA A 52 -11.26 -18.31 -7.40
CA ALA A 52 -11.71 -17.02 -6.89
C ALA A 52 -12.25 -17.11 -5.46
N GLU A 53 -12.83 -18.26 -5.10
CA GLU A 53 -13.33 -18.57 -3.75
C GLU A 53 -12.20 -18.63 -2.72
N VAL A 54 -11.11 -19.31 -3.03
CA VAL A 54 -9.93 -19.41 -2.13
C VAL A 54 -9.27 -18.04 -1.96
N ALA A 55 -9.16 -17.26 -3.05
CA ALA A 55 -8.64 -15.90 -2.97
C ALA A 55 -9.53 -14.98 -2.11
N LYS A 56 -10.85 -15.09 -2.24
CA LYS A 56 -11.82 -14.34 -1.44
C LYS A 56 -11.78 -14.73 0.03
N LEU A 57 -11.69 -16.03 0.33
CA LEU A 57 -11.53 -16.52 1.70
C LEU A 57 -10.27 -15.93 2.33
N LYS A 58 -9.14 -15.99 1.61
CA LYS A 58 -7.87 -15.43 2.08
C LYS A 58 -7.94 -13.93 2.31
N ALA A 59 -8.57 -13.19 1.40
CA ALA A 59 -8.76 -11.74 1.55
C ALA A 59 -9.59 -11.40 2.79
N ASN A 60 -10.68 -12.14 3.03
CA ASN A 60 -11.52 -11.95 4.21
C ASN A 60 -10.77 -12.25 5.51
N GLU A 61 -10.00 -13.36 5.57
CA GLU A 61 -9.18 -13.69 6.75
C GLU A 61 -8.17 -12.59 7.10
N GLU A 62 -7.46 -12.06 6.09
CA GLU A 62 -6.49 -11.00 6.33
C GLU A 62 -7.17 -9.67 6.68
N TYR A 63 -8.36 -9.40 6.15
CA TYR A 63 -9.19 -8.26 6.54
C TYR A 63 -9.66 -8.35 7.99
N ASP A 64 -10.11 -9.53 8.44
CA ASP A 64 -10.53 -9.72 9.83
C ASP A 64 -9.37 -9.49 10.81
N LYS A 65 -8.17 -10.00 10.49
CA LYS A 65 -6.95 -9.72 11.28
C LYS A 65 -6.60 -8.24 11.29
N PHE A 66 -6.72 -7.56 10.15
CA PHE A 66 -6.49 -6.12 10.06
C PHE A 66 -7.51 -5.36 10.91
N ARG A 67 -8.79 -5.73 10.85
CA ARG A 67 -9.87 -5.14 11.65
C ARG A 67 -9.58 -5.29 13.14
N GLU A 68 -9.22 -6.48 13.61
CA GLU A 68 -8.86 -6.70 15.02
C GLU A 68 -7.68 -5.83 15.47
N ARG A 69 -6.64 -5.70 14.64
CA ARG A 69 -5.47 -4.86 14.94
C ARG A 69 -5.81 -3.37 15.00
N THR A 70 -6.76 -2.95 14.18
CA THR A 70 -7.11 -1.53 13.98
C THR A 70 -8.33 -1.12 14.82
N GLN A 71 -9.01 -2.07 15.49
CA GLN A 71 -10.29 -1.80 16.18
C GLN A 71 -10.21 -0.76 17.31
N TYR A 72 -9.02 -0.58 17.89
CA TYR A 72 -8.77 0.40 18.95
C TYR A 72 -7.95 1.60 18.46
N GLN A 73 -7.66 1.67 17.16
CA GLN A 73 -6.98 2.82 16.58
C GLN A 73 -8.01 3.88 16.21
N LEU A 74 -7.80 5.10 16.70
CA LEU A 74 -8.55 6.25 16.24
C LEU A 74 -8.31 6.43 14.74
N SER A 75 -9.38 6.58 13.98
CA SER A 75 -9.28 6.97 12.58
C SER A 75 -8.61 8.34 12.45
N PRO A 76 -7.99 8.65 11.31
CA PRO A 76 -7.40 9.97 11.08
C PRO A 76 -8.38 11.12 11.32
N VAL A 77 -9.67 10.91 11.03
CA VAL A 77 -10.73 11.90 11.25
C VAL A 77 -10.97 12.14 12.74
N GLU A 78 -10.99 11.08 13.55
CA GLU A 78 -11.17 11.19 15.01
C GLU A 78 -9.96 11.85 15.68
N ILE A 79 -8.75 11.57 15.20
CA ILE A 79 -7.52 12.25 15.66
C ILE A 79 -7.62 13.76 15.37
N HIS A 80 -7.92 14.13 14.12
CA HIS A 80 -8.04 15.54 13.75
C HIS A 80 -9.16 16.25 14.52
N PHE A 81 -10.25 15.55 14.83
CA PHE A 81 -11.34 16.10 15.65
C PHE A 81 -10.87 16.40 17.09
N LEU A 82 -10.15 15.46 17.72
CA LEU A 82 -9.60 15.65 19.06
C LEU A 82 -8.61 16.82 19.09
N GLU A 83 -7.70 16.90 18.11
CA GLU A 83 -6.75 18.01 17.98
C GLU A 83 -7.46 19.35 17.82
N ALA A 84 -8.48 19.43 16.97
CA ALA A 84 -9.28 20.64 16.78
C ALA A 84 -10.04 21.03 18.06
N PHE A 85 -10.59 20.04 18.77
CA PHE A 85 -11.29 20.25 20.04
C PHE A 85 -10.36 20.77 21.14
N GLU A 86 -9.17 20.19 21.26
CA GLU A 86 -8.13 20.66 22.20
C GLU A 86 -7.65 22.08 21.87
N ALA A 87 -7.43 22.38 20.58
CA ALA A 87 -7.07 23.71 20.12
C ALA A 87 -8.13 24.76 20.50
N GLU A 88 -9.42 24.43 20.32
CA GLU A 88 -10.53 25.32 20.70
C GLU A 88 -10.62 25.51 22.22
N ARG A 89 -10.48 24.42 23.01
CA ARG A 89 -10.42 24.51 24.49
C ARG A 89 -9.30 25.44 24.95
N LYS A 90 -8.12 25.35 24.35
CA LYS A 90 -6.98 26.23 24.67
C LYS A 90 -7.27 27.69 24.31
N ARG A 91 -7.92 27.94 23.17
CA ARG A 91 -8.32 29.29 22.72
C ARG A 91 -9.36 29.93 23.65
N LEU A 92 -10.32 29.16 24.13
CA LEU A 92 -11.35 29.61 25.07
C LEU A 92 -10.80 29.79 26.50
N GLY A 93 -9.86 28.94 26.93
CA GLY A 93 -9.15 29.08 28.21
C GLY A 93 -8.31 30.36 28.30
N GLY A 94 -7.70 30.79 27.19
CA GLY A 94 -6.96 32.06 27.10
C GLY A 94 -7.83 33.32 27.01
N LYS A 95 -9.16 33.18 26.81
CA LYS A 95 -10.12 34.31 26.77
C LYS A 95 -10.73 34.65 28.13
N LYS A 96 -10.37 33.92 29.20
CA LYS A 96 -10.65 34.30 30.59
C LYS A 96 -9.41 34.94 31.21
N SER A 97 -9.07 36.16 30.80
CA SER A 97 -8.27 37.11 31.57
C SER A 97 -8.57 38.52 31.15
#